data_AF-A0A0G1TIB3-F1
#
_entry.id   AF-A0A0G1TIB3-F1
#
_cell.length_a   1.000
_cell.length_b   1.000
_cell.length_c   1.000
_cell.angle_alpha   90.00
_cell.angle_beta   90.00
_cell.angle_gamma   90.00
#
_symmetry.space_group_name_H-M   'P 1'
#
loop_
_entity.id
_entity.type
_entity.pdbx_description
1 polymer ?
#
loop_
_entity_poly.entity_id
_entity_poly.type
_entity_poly.pdbx_seq_one_letter_code
_entity_poly.pdbx_strand_id
1 'polypeptide(L)'
;PLARAAALLHDAKRHQPHHAAAAANSLEQDGYPEVANIVRHHDFRYIVSKSLKTIEEKIVNYADKRVIHDQIVTVNERIDDLKQRYANNAKRIESYREPVKTLERELLDEKESYIRLDR
;
A
#
# COMPACT_ATOMS: atom_id res chain seq x y z
N PRO A 1 9.00 3.93 -14.50
CA PRO A 1 8.25 5.18 -14.82
C PRO A 1 6.87 5.23 -14.15
N LEU A 2 6.04 4.21 -14.35
CA LEU A 2 4.67 4.14 -13.81
C LEU A 2 4.60 4.06 -12.28
N ALA A 3 5.37 3.18 -11.65
CA ALA A 3 5.39 3.05 -10.18
C ALA A 3 5.76 4.37 -9.47
N ARG A 4 6.70 5.15 -10.02
CA ARG A 4 7.08 6.46 -9.46
C ARG A 4 5.94 7.47 -9.57
N ALA A 5 5.30 7.58 -10.74
CA ALA A 5 4.17 8.48 -10.93
C ALA A 5 3.00 8.11 -10.02
N ALA A 6 2.66 6.82 -9.94
CA ALA A 6 1.60 6.34 -9.07
C ALA A 6 1.93 6.56 -7.59
N ALA A 7 3.17 6.30 -7.15
CA ALA A 7 3.60 6.58 -5.79
C ALA A 7 3.48 8.07 -5.42
N LEU A 8 3.75 8.99 -6.36
CA LEU A 8 3.56 10.42 -6.13
C LEU A 8 2.08 10.81 -6.02
N LEU A 9 1.20 10.12 -6.74
CA LEU A 9 -0.18 10.54 -6.96
C LEU A 9 -1.23 9.72 -6.20
N HIS A 10 -0.85 8.62 -5.53
CA HIS A 10 -1.79 7.66 -4.94
C HIS A 10 -2.78 8.29 -3.96
N ASP A 11 -2.30 9.27 -3.18
CA ASP A 11 -3.07 9.98 -2.15
C ASP A 11 -3.48 11.41 -2.58
N ALA A 12 -3.38 11.76 -3.86
CA ALA A 12 -3.65 13.12 -4.36
C ALA A 12 -5.09 13.63 -4.04
N LYS A 13 -6.02 12.72 -3.75
CA LYS A 13 -7.40 13.03 -3.35
C LYS A 13 -7.74 12.55 -1.94
N ARG A 14 -6.76 12.47 -1.01
CA ARG A 14 -6.94 11.92 0.36
C ARG A 14 -8.12 12.49 1.18
N HIS A 15 -8.59 13.70 0.83
CA HIS A 15 -9.72 14.36 1.49
C HIS A 15 -11.09 13.87 1.02
N GLN A 16 -11.14 13.15 -0.11
CA GLN A 16 -12.36 12.62 -0.70
C GLN A 16 -12.71 11.26 -0.07
N PRO A 17 -14.00 10.94 0.07
CA PRO A 17 -14.40 9.56 0.33
C PRO A 17 -13.92 8.68 -0.82
N HIS A 18 -13.48 7.45 -0.50
CA HIS A 18 -12.92 6.53 -1.51
C HIS A 18 -11.78 7.17 -2.32
N HIS A 19 -10.83 7.82 -1.64
CA HIS A 19 -9.79 8.65 -2.25
C HIS A 19 -9.02 7.95 -3.38
N ALA A 20 -8.71 6.66 -3.24
CA ALA A 20 -8.06 5.87 -4.28
C ALA A 20 -8.84 5.87 -5.60
N ALA A 21 -10.16 5.69 -5.54
CA ALA A 21 -11.03 5.71 -6.72
C ALA A 21 -11.16 7.14 -7.27
N ALA A 22 -11.30 8.14 -6.40
CA ALA A 22 -11.38 9.54 -6.82
C ALA A 22 -10.11 9.99 -7.56
N ALA A 23 -8.93 9.67 -7.03
CA ALA A 23 -7.65 9.98 -7.65
C ALA A 23 -7.47 9.25 -8.98
N ALA A 24 -7.80 7.95 -9.04
CA ALA A 24 -7.74 7.17 -10.27
C ALA A 24 -8.66 7.72 -11.36
N ASN A 25 -9.89 8.09 -11.02
CA ASN A 25 -10.84 8.63 -12.00
C ASN A 25 -10.37 9.97 -12.59
N SER A 26 -9.78 10.86 -11.77
CA SER A 26 -9.16 12.09 -12.29
C SER A 26 -8.00 11.77 -13.25
N LEU A 27 -7.13 10.83 -12.88
CA LEU A 27 -6.01 10.45 -13.75
C LEU A 27 -6.46 9.81 -15.07
N GLU A 28 -7.55 9.05 -15.07
CA GLU A 28 -8.16 8.54 -16.31
C GLU A 28 -8.71 9.67 -17.19
N GLN A 29 -9.39 10.66 -16.59
CA GLN A 29 -9.89 11.84 -17.31
C GLN A 29 -8.76 12.67 -17.90
N ASP A 30 -7.63 12.74 -17.21
CA ASP A 30 -6.43 13.47 -17.64
C ASP A 30 -5.58 12.69 -18.67
N GLY A 31 -5.98 11.46 -19.04
CA GLY A 31 -5.31 10.67 -20.07
C GLY A 31 -4.18 9.76 -19.57
N TYR A 32 -4.17 9.41 -18.28
CA TYR A 32 -3.16 8.54 -17.64
C TYR A 32 -3.75 7.22 -17.08
N PRO A 33 -4.38 6.37 -17.92
CA PRO A 33 -5.10 5.18 -17.44
C PRO A 33 -4.21 4.14 -16.76
N GLU A 34 -2.95 3.99 -17.16
CA GLU A 34 -2.02 3.03 -16.54
C GLU A 34 -1.64 3.45 -15.12
N VAL A 35 -1.40 4.74 -14.91
CA VAL A 35 -1.10 5.31 -13.57
C VAL A 35 -2.35 5.24 -12.71
N ALA A 36 -3.51 5.61 -13.26
CA ALA A 36 -4.80 5.52 -12.60
C ALA A 36 -5.08 4.10 -12.09
N ASN A 37 -4.80 3.09 -12.90
CA ASN A 37 -5.00 1.70 -12.50
C ASN A 37 -4.13 1.34 -11.29
N ILE A 38 -2.86 1.73 -11.25
CA ILE A 38 -1.99 1.47 -10.09
C ILE A 38 -2.51 2.21 -8.84
N VAL A 39 -2.86 3.49 -8.99
CA VAL A 39 -3.42 4.32 -7.91
C VAL A 39 -4.70 3.73 -7.35
N ARG A 40 -5.60 3.21 -8.19
CA ARG A 40 -6.84 2.56 -7.76
C ARG A 40 -6.60 1.39 -6.81
N HIS A 41 -5.50 0.66 -7.00
CA HIS A 41 -5.19 -0.57 -6.30
C HIS A 41 -4.32 -0.37 -5.06
N HIS A 42 -4.03 0.87 -4.64
CA HIS A 42 -3.14 1.10 -3.50
C HIS A 42 -3.79 0.81 -2.14
N ASP A 43 -5.10 0.58 -2.01
CA ASP A 43 -5.72 0.23 -0.72
C ASP A 43 -5.34 -1.17 -0.22
N PHE A 44 -5.33 -1.38 1.11
CA PHE A 44 -5.08 -2.70 1.74
C PHE A 44 -5.99 -3.82 1.20
N ARG A 45 -7.23 -3.50 0.83
CA ARG A 45 -8.21 -4.48 0.33
C ARG A 45 -7.72 -5.28 -0.88
N TYR A 46 -6.85 -4.68 -1.69
CA TYR A 46 -6.33 -5.32 -2.90
C TYR A 46 -5.22 -6.34 -2.59
N ILE A 47 -4.45 -6.12 -1.52
CA ILE A 47 -3.55 -7.14 -0.97
C ILE A 47 -4.38 -8.31 -0.40
N VAL A 48 -5.38 -8.01 0.43
CA VAL A 48 -6.21 -9.03 1.10
C VAL A 48 -6.94 -9.92 0.10
N SER A 49 -7.52 -9.32 -0.94
CA SER A 49 -8.24 -10.05 -1.99
C SER A 49 -7.31 -10.69 -3.03
N LYS A 50 -5.99 -10.57 -2.89
CA LYS A 50 -4.99 -11.06 -3.85
C LYS A 50 -5.25 -10.60 -5.29
N SER A 51 -5.63 -9.34 -5.43
CA SER A 51 -6.08 -8.75 -6.71
C SER A 51 -5.07 -7.80 -7.34
N LEU A 52 -3.87 -7.66 -6.76
CA LEU A 52 -2.73 -6.97 -7.38
C LEU A 52 -2.16 -7.85 -8.50
N LYS A 53 -2.18 -7.34 -9.74
CA LYS A 53 -1.81 -8.05 -10.96
C LYS A 53 -0.43 -7.67 -11.47
N THR A 54 -0.08 -6.38 -11.43
CA THR A 54 1.20 -5.89 -11.97
C THR A 54 2.26 -5.74 -10.88
N ILE A 55 3.53 -5.72 -11.29
CA ILE A 55 4.63 -5.47 -10.35
C ILE A 55 4.55 -4.05 -9.78
N GLU A 56 4.10 -3.07 -10.56
CA GLU A 56 3.92 -1.69 -10.09
C GLU A 56 2.82 -1.56 -9.04
N GLU A 57 1.68 -2.26 -9.22
CA GLU A 57 0.62 -2.34 -8.21
C GLU A 57 1.14 -2.91 -6.90
N LYS A 58 1.93 -3.99 -6.98
CA LYS A 58 2.55 -4.62 -5.81
C LYS A 58 3.53 -3.69 -5.11
N ILE A 59 4.45 -3.08 -5.86
CA ILE A 59 5.46 -2.18 -5.31
C ILE A 59 4.81 -0.96 -4.65
N VAL A 60 3.90 -0.27 -5.33
CA VAL A 60 3.28 0.96 -4.80
C VAL A 60 2.43 0.65 -3.57
N ASN A 61 1.63 -0.42 -3.62
CA ASN A 61 0.84 -0.82 -2.47
C ASN A 61 1.75 -1.17 -1.29
N TYR A 62 2.72 -2.07 -1.48
CA TYR A 62 3.63 -2.48 -0.40
C TYR A 62 4.45 -1.30 0.17
N ALA A 63 5.05 -0.46 -0.67
CA ALA A 63 5.88 0.66 -0.23
C ALA A 63 5.12 1.65 0.66
N ASP A 64 3.85 1.96 0.34
CA ASP A 64 2.99 2.80 1.19
C ASP A 64 2.76 2.19 2.60
N LYS A 65 2.78 0.86 2.72
CA LYS A 65 2.57 0.14 3.99
C LYS A 65 3.87 -0.04 4.77
N ARG A 66 4.97 0.45 4.23
CA ARG A 66 6.28 0.45 4.85
C ARG A 66 6.67 1.82 5.39
N VAL A 67 5.77 2.80 5.40
CA VAL A 67 6.07 4.16 5.85
C VAL A 67 5.12 4.62 6.95
N ILE A 68 5.69 5.19 8.01
CA ILE A 68 5.00 6.02 9.00
C ILE A 68 5.62 7.42 8.93
N HIS A 69 4.83 8.42 8.52
CA HIS A 69 5.30 9.78 8.28
C HIS A 69 6.45 9.82 7.27
N ASP A 70 7.69 9.94 7.73
CA ASP A 70 8.91 9.98 6.94
C ASP A 70 9.84 8.78 7.22
N GLN A 71 9.44 7.86 8.10
CA GLN A 71 10.25 6.71 8.50
C GLN A 71 9.79 5.44 7.80
N ILE A 72 10.76 4.67 7.30
CA ILE A 72 10.53 3.31 6.83
C ILE A 72 10.43 2.38 8.04
N VAL A 73 9.31 1.69 8.19
CA VAL A 73 8.99 0.83 9.35
C VAL A 73 8.60 -0.55 8.91
N THR A 74 8.72 -1.54 9.79
CA THR A 74 8.28 -2.92 9.56
C THR A 74 6.77 -3.03 9.32
N VAL A 75 6.34 -4.10 8.64
CA VAL A 75 4.90 -4.43 8.52
C VAL A 75 4.26 -4.55 9.91
N ASN A 76 4.99 -5.10 10.89
CA ASN A 76 4.45 -5.22 12.24
C ASN A 76 4.21 -3.85 12.86
N GLU A 77 5.22 -2.98 12.86
CA GLU A 77 5.12 -1.61 13.39
C GLU A 77 4.01 -0.83 12.69
N ARG A 78 3.89 -0.94 11.37
CA ARG A 78 2.82 -0.26 10.62
C ARG A 78 1.42 -0.71 11.07
N ILE A 79 1.21 -2.01 11.22
CA ILE A 79 -0.09 -2.55 11.62
C ILE A 79 -0.43 -2.14 13.05
N ASP A 80 0.55 -2.17 13.96
CA ASP A 80 0.34 -1.80 15.36
C ASP A 80 0.09 -0.29 15.53
N ASP A 81 0.80 0.55 14.77
CA ASP A 81 0.53 1.99 14.66
C ASP A 81 -0.91 2.27 14.15
N LEU A 82 -1.33 1.60 13.08
CA LEU A 82 -2.69 1.76 12.54
C LEU A 82 -3.76 1.32 13.55
N LYS A 83 -3.53 0.24 14.31
CA LYS A 83 -4.44 -0.21 15.37
C LYS A 83 -4.56 0.82 16.48
N GLN A 84 -3.47 1.48 16.86
CA GLN A 84 -3.48 2.54 17.87
C GLN A 84 -4.29 3.76 17.40
N ARG A 85 -4.08 4.20 16.15
CA ARG A 85 -4.81 5.35 15.56
C ARG A 85 -6.30 5.08 15.35
N TYR A 86 -6.64 3.84 15.00
CA TYR A 86 -8.00 3.43 14.62
C TYR A 86 -8.48 2.24 15.46
N ALA A 87 -8.52 2.41 16.77
CA ALA A 87 -8.87 1.35 17.73
C ALA A 87 -10.18 0.62 17.39
N ASN A 88 -11.21 1.35 16.94
CA ASN A 88 -12.51 0.77 16.53
C ASN A 88 -12.40 -0.20 15.35
N ASN A 89 -11.32 -0.14 14.58
CA ASN A 89 -11.05 -1.00 13.43
C ASN A 89 -9.93 -2.01 13.69
N ALA A 90 -9.44 -2.14 14.93
CA ALA A 90 -8.22 -2.90 15.24
C ALA A 90 -8.26 -4.36 14.72
N LYS A 91 -9.39 -5.06 14.87
CA LYS A 91 -9.56 -6.43 14.34
C LYS A 91 -9.44 -6.50 12.82
N ARG A 92 -10.00 -5.51 12.12
CA ARG A 92 -9.90 -5.41 10.64
C ARG A 92 -8.46 -5.12 10.24
N ILE A 93 -7.80 -4.21 10.94
CA ILE A 93 -6.40 -3.84 10.64
C ILE A 93 -5.44 -5.00 10.88
N GLU A 94 -5.64 -5.77 11.95
CA GLU A 94 -4.86 -6.97 12.23
C GLU A 94 -4.95 -8.00 11.08
N SER A 95 -6.11 -8.11 10.42
CA SER A 95 -6.29 -9.02 9.28
C SER A 95 -5.40 -8.69 8.07
N TYR A 96 -4.81 -7.49 8.02
CA TYR A 96 -3.92 -7.08 6.94
C TYR A 96 -2.48 -7.56 7.12
N ARG A 97 -2.09 -7.99 8.33
CA ARG A 97 -0.69 -8.32 8.67
C ARG A 97 -0.13 -9.42 7.78
N GLU A 98 -0.75 -10.60 7.78
CA GLU A 98 -0.25 -11.75 7.02
C GLU A 98 -0.32 -11.57 5.49
N PRO A 99 -1.39 -10.98 4.92
CA PRO A 99 -1.40 -10.64 3.50
C PRO A 99 -0.25 -9.71 3.10
N VAL A 100 0.05 -8.67 3.89
CA VAL A 100 1.14 -7.74 3.59
C VAL A 100 2.51 -8.42 3.74
N LYS A 101 2.71 -9.25 4.78
CA LYS A 101 3.94 -10.05 4.93
C LYS A 101 4.14 -11.07 3.81
N THR A 102 3.05 -11.60 3.27
CA THR A 102 3.13 -12.51 2.11
C THR A 102 3.62 -11.76 0.88
N LEU A 103 3.10 -10.55 0.66
CA LEU A 103 3.58 -9.68 -0.42
C LEU A 103 5.03 -9.23 -0.21
N GLU A 104 5.44 -8.96 1.04
CA GLU A 104 6.82 -8.66 1.40
C GLU A 104 7.79 -9.77 0.98
N ARG A 105 7.49 -11.01 1.39
CA ARG A 105 8.29 -12.20 1.00
C ARG A 105 8.34 -12.39 -0.51
N GLU A 106 7.22 -12.15 -1.20
CA GLU A 106 7.15 -12.24 -2.66
C GLU A 106 8.07 -11.21 -3.35
N LEU A 107 8.06 -9.96 -2.88
CA LEU A 107 8.79 -8.87 -3.52
C LEU A 107 10.29 -8.86 -3.21
N LEU A 108 10.68 -9.32 -2.01
CA LEU A 108 12.06 -9.21 -1.53
C LEU A 108 12.88 -10.51 -1.71
N ASP A 109 12.27 -11.57 -2.28
CA ASP A 109 12.90 -12.90 -2.42
C ASP A 109 13.46 -13.42 -1.07
N GLU A 110 12.79 -13.05 0.03
CA GLU A 110 13.25 -13.32 1.38
C GLU A 110 12.76 -14.69 1.86
N LYS A 111 13.64 -15.69 1.77
CA LYS A 111 13.59 -16.86 2.68
C LYS A 111 13.97 -16.42 4.09
N GLU A 112 12.99 -15.93 4.84
CA GLU A 112 12.92 -15.90 6.31
C GLU A 112 14.20 -15.57 7.12
N SER A 113 15.11 -14.75 6.58
CA SER A 113 16.30 -14.33 7.32
C SER A 113 16.78 -12.97 6.84
N TYR A 114 16.85 -12.03 7.79
CA TYR A 114 17.35 -10.65 7.71
C TYR A 114 16.35 -9.53 7.38
N ILE A 115 15.54 -9.16 8.38
CA ILE A 115 15.29 -7.73 8.61
C ILE A 115 16.30 -7.27 9.67
N ARG A 116 17.49 -6.85 9.22
CA ARG A 116 18.28 -5.85 9.96
C ARG A 116 17.75 -4.48 9.54
N LEU A 117 16.69 -4.04 10.21
CA LEU A 117 16.36 -2.63 10.35
C LEU A 117 16.21 -2.31 11.83
N ASP A 118 17.16 -2.79 12.65
CA ASP A 118 17.53 -2.17 13.91
C ASP A 118 18.81 -1.37 13.64
N ARG A 119 18.66 -0.07 13.36
CA ARG A 119 19.69 0.95 13.53
C ARG A 119 19.06 2.22 14.05
#